data_AF-A0A1X0WQR0-F1
#
_entry.id   AF-A0A1X0WQR0-F1
#
_cell.length_a   1.000
_cell.length_b   1.000
_cell.length_c   1.000
_cell.angle_alpha   90.00
_cell.angle_beta   90.00
_cell.angle_gamma   90.00
#
_symmetry.space_group_name_H-M   'P 1'
#
loop_
_entity.id
_entity.type
_entity.pdbx_description
1 polymer ?
#
loop_
_entity_poly.entity_id
_entity_poly.type
_entity_poly.pdbx_seq_one_letter_code
_entity_poly.pdbx_strand_id
1 'polypeptide(L)'
;MALLLSEIFPYVKSHLIKNQNRPLLVERAGLLPHLVKELECPTSSYLCLTPTADFQKKHYTQREWVPYVLEGTTNPEQAFENWMQRDILFAQMVRKEAMKLGYPSLVTDGSQPENQTAEEVARLLKLSNKNRINI
;
A
#
# COMPACT_ATOMS: atom_id res chain seq x y z
N MET A 1 -11.73 -9.77 -3.97
CA MET A 1 -11.07 -8.48 -3.65
C MET A 1 -10.43 -7.86 -4.90
N ALA A 2 -9.49 -8.51 -5.59
CA ALA A 2 -8.85 -7.96 -6.79
C ALA A 2 -9.81 -7.58 -7.92
N LEU A 3 -10.86 -8.39 -8.18
CA LEU A 3 -11.87 -8.11 -9.23
C LEU A 3 -12.59 -6.77 -9.01
N LEU A 4 -13.05 -6.52 -7.77
CA LEU A 4 -13.71 -5.25 -7.42
C LEU A 4 -12.76 -4.05 -7.59
N LEU A 5 -11.47 -4.23 -7.29
CA LEU A 5 -10.48 -3.16 -7.45
C LEU A 5 -10.30 -2.79 -8.94
N SER A 6 -10.23 -3.79 -9.81
CA SER A 6 -10.17 -3.58 -11.27
C SER A 6 -11.44 -2.92 -11.81
N GLU A 7 -12.62 -3.26 -11.29
CA GLU A 7 -13.90 -2.67 -11.72
C GLU A 7 -14.03 -1.18 -11.34
N ILE A 8 -13.49 -0.78 -10.18
CA ILE A 8 -13.59 0.61 -9.70
C ILE A 8 -12.44 1.48 -10.26
N PHE A 9 -11.32 0.88 -10.64
CA PHE A 9 -10.14 1.61 -11.11
C PHE A 9 -10.39 2.57 -12.28
N PRO A 10 -11.24 2.28 -13.29
CA PRO A 10 -11.57 3.24 -14.34
C PRO A 10 -12.06 4.60 -13.84
N TYR A 11 -12.78 4.65 -12.72
CA TYR A 11 -13.21 5.90 -12.09
C TYR A 11 -12.03 6.66 -11.47
N VAL A 12 -11.14 5.94 -10.80
CA VAL A 12 -9.90 6.50 -10.24
C VAL A 12 -9.01 7.03 -11.37
N LYS A 13 -8.74 6.22 -12.39
CA LYS A 13 -7.99 6.58 -13.61
C LYS A 13 -8.55 7.85 -14.24
N SER A 14 -9.85 7.92 -14.45
CA SER A 14 -10.52 9.09 -15.01
C SER A 14 -10.30 10.35 -14.17
N HIS A 15 -10.34 10.23 -12.83
CA HIS A 15 -10.05 11.34 -11.94
C HIS A 15 -8.58 11.78 -12.03
N LEU A 16 -7.64 10.84 -12.03
CA LEU A 16 -6.20 11.13 -12.08
C LEU A 16 -5.83 11.84 -13.38
N ILE A 17 -6.32 11.36 -14.53
CA ILE A 17 -6.09 11.97 -15.85
C ILE A 17 -6.60 13.42 -15.89
N LYS A 18 -7.79 13.68 -15.30
CA LYS A 18 -8.37 15.04 -15.26
C LYS A 18 -7.63 16.01 -14.34
N ASN A 19 -6.82 15.51 -13.40
CA ASN A 19 -6.19 16.31 -12.35
C ASN A 19 -4.65 16.32 -12.45
N GLN A 20 -4.08 16.06 -13.64
CA GLN A 20 -2.61 16.06 -13.84
C GLN A 20 -1.95 17.45 -13.75
N ASN A 21 -2.73 18.52 -13.67
CA ASN A 21 -2.25 19.90 -13.54
C ASN A 21 -1.73 20.25 -12.13
N ARG A 22 -1.78 19.31 -11.18
CA ARG A 22 -1.28 19.50 -9.81
C ARG A 22 -0.62 18.21 -9.30
N PRO A 23 0.31 18.30 -8.32
CA PRO A 23 0.80 17.12 -7.63
C PRO A 23 -0.34 16.39 -6.90
N LEU A 24 -0.39 15.07 -7.04
CA LEU A 24 -1.36 14.20 -6.38
C LEU A 24 -0.62 13.08 -5.65
N LEU A 25 -0.99 12.85 -4.38
CA LEU A 25 -0.64 11.64 -3.65
C LEU A 25 -1.89 10.77 -3.56
N VAL A 26 -1.78 9.52 -4.02
CA VAL A 26 -2.88 8.56 -4.03
C VAL A 26 -2.41 7.32 -3.30
N GLU A 27 -3.13 6.93 -2.26
CA GLU A 27 -2.81 5.77 -1.44
C GLU A 27 -4.04 4.89 -1.37
N ARG A 28 -3.86 3.57 -1.56
CA ARG A 28 -4.82 2.50 -1.25
C ARG A 28 -4.33 1.15 -1.75
N ALA A 29 -4.82 0.08 -1.12
CA ALA A 29 -4.66 -1.30 -1.58
C ALA A 29 -5.25 -1.57 -2.99
N GLY A 30 -6.10 -0.67 -3.49
CA GLY A 30 -6.73 -0.74 -4.80
C GLY A 30 -5.85 -0.34 -5.99
N LEU A 31 -4.70 0.27 -5.74
CA LEU A 31 -3.77 0.74 -6.78
C LEU A 31 -2.85 -0.42 -7.21
N LEU A 32 -3.42 -1.44 -7.84
CA LEU A 32 -2.65 -2.60 -8.28
C LEU A 32 -1.60 -2.18 -9.34
N PRO A 33 -0.36 -2.71 -9.28
CA PRO A 33 0.71 -2.34 -10.19
C PRO A 33 0.35 -2.42 -11.68
N HIS A 34 -0.37 -3.46 -12.11
CA HIS A 34 -0.80 -3.57 -13.52
C HIS A 34 -1.83 -2.51 -13.93
N LEU A 35 -2.69 -2.07 -13.01
CA LEU A 35 -3.68 -1.02 -13.26
C LEU A 35 -2.99 0.35 -13.33
N VAL A 36 -2.06 0.63 -12.41
CA VAL A 36 -1.27 1.86 -12.42
C VAL A 36 -0.41 1.98 -13.68
N LYS A 37 0.07 0.85 -14.21
CA LYS A 37 0.79 0.82 -15.49
C LYS A 37 -0.01 1.40 -16.66
N GLU A 38 -1.34 1.28 -16.64
CA GLU A 38 -2.20 1.86 -17.67
C GLU A 38 -2.28 3.40 -17.63
N LEU A 39 -1.71 4.05 -16.61
CA LEU A 39 -1.58 5.50 -16.53
C LEU A 39 -0.35 6.02 -17.26
N GLU A 40 0.52 5.13 -17.77
CA GLU A 40 1.74 5.45 -18.53
C GLU A 40 2.68 6.44 -17.82
N CYS A 41 2.60 6.50 -16.48
CA CYS A 41 3.49 7.32 -15.67
C CYS A 41 4.87 6.65 -15.51
N PRO A 42 5.94 7.43 -15.25
CA PRO A 42 7.25 6.89 -14.90
C PRO A 42 7.16 5.86 -13.76
N THR A 43 8.04 4.85 -13.77
CA THR A 43 8.07 3.86 -12.69
C THR A 43 8.38 4.47 -11.32
N SER A 44 9.02 5.65 -11.27
CA SER A 44 9.23 6.42 -10.05
C SER A 44 7.99 7.17 -9.54
N SER A 45 6.83 7.06 -10.20
CA SER A 45 5.56 7.65 -9.74
C SER A 45 4.72 6.71 -8.87
N TYR A 46 5.19 5.47 -8.65
CA TYR A 46 4.52 4.47 -7.83
C TYR A 46 5.53 3.73 -6.95
N LEU A 47 5.12 3.43 -5.72
CA LEU A 47 5.90 2.64 -4.76
C LEU A 47 4.98 1.63 -4.10
N CYS A 48 5.41 0.37 -4.05
CA CYS A 48 4.76 -0.66 -3.25
C CYS A 48 5.40 -0.76 -1.86
N LEU A 49 4.81 -0.08 -0.86
CA LEU A 49 5.20 -0.18 0.54
C LEU A 49 4.34 -1.25 1.25
N THR A 50 4.98 -2.28 1.79
CA THR A 50 4.28 -3.41 2.44
C THR A 50 4.89 -3.75 3.80
N PRO A 51 4.11 -4.21 4.78
CA PRO A 51 4.66 -4.65 6.06
C PRO A 51 5.23 -6.07 5.98
N THR A 52 6.08 -6.44 6.95
CA THR A 52 6.30 -7.86 7.29
C THR A 52 5.07 -8.44 7.99
N ALA A 53 4.94 -9.78 7.97
CA ALA A 53 3.82 -10.47 8.59
C ALA A 53 3.72 -10.17 10.10
N ASP A 54 4.84 -10.27 10.81
CA ASP A 54 4.89 -10.06 12.26
C ASP A 54 4.57 -8.61 12.62
N PHE A 55 5.12 -7.65 11.87
CA PHE A 55 4.80 -6.23 12.04
C PHE A 55 3.31 -5.98 11.83
N GLN A 56 2.74 -6.50 10.73
CA GLN A 56 1.33 -6.34 10.45
C GLN A 56 0.45 -6.89 11.57
N LYS A 57 0.66 -8.16 11.96
CA LYS A 57 -0.14 -8.80 13.02
C LYS A 57 -0.05 -8.04 14.34
N LYS A 58 1.17 -7.72 14.80
CA LYS A 58 1.41 -6.96 16.03
C LYS A 58 0.65 -5.64 16.05
N HIS A 59 0.72 -4.87 14.97
CA HIS A 59 0.07 -3.56 14.90
C HIS A 59 -1.45 -3.65 14.72
N TYR A 60 -1.96 -4.67 14.05
CA TYR A 60 -3.41 -4.88 13.92
C TYR A 60 -4.05 -5.25 15.26
N THR A 61 -3.42 -6.09 16.08
CA THR A 61 -3.93 -6.44 17.42
C THR A 61 -4.10 -5.22 18.33
N GLN A 62 -3.38 -4.12 18.07
CA GLN A 62 -3.44 -2.88 18.85
C GLN A 62 -4.53 -1.91 18.37
N ARG A 63 -5.22 -2.19 17.26
CA ARG A 63 -6.22 -1.29 16.71
C ARG A 63 -7.55 -1.45 17.43
N GLU A 64 -8.05 -0.36 17.99
CA GLU A 64 -9.33 -0.32 18.73
C GLU A 64 -10.53 -0.81 17.92
N TRP A 65 -10.46 -0.75 16.59
CA TRP A 65 -11.57 -1.12 15.71
C TRP A 65 -11.55 -2.59 15.29
N VAL A 66 -10.47 -3.33 15.53
CA VAL A 66 -10.39 -4.76 15.16
C VAL A 66 -11.47 -5.61 15.85
N PRO A 67 -11.79 -5.41 17.15
CA PRO A 67 -12.89 -6.12 17.78
C PRO A 67 -14.23 -5.96 17.04
N TYR A 68 -14.56 -4.77 16.52
CA TYR A 68 -15.80 -4.55 15.76
C TYR A 68 -15.83 -5.28 14.41
N VAL A 69 -14.67 -5.49 13.80
CA VAL A 69 -14.57 -6.26 12.53
C VAL A 69 -14.76 -7.75 12.76
N LEU A 70 -14.38 -8.24 13.95
CA LEU A 70 -14.49 -9.65 14.34
C LEU A 70 -15.82 -9.97 15.03
N GLU A 71 -16.65 -8.94 15.28
CA GLU A 71 -17.96 -9.09 15.91
C GLU A 71 -18.87 -10.01 15.08
N GLY A 72 -19.59 -10.90 15.76
CA GLY A 72 -20.47 -11.88 15.12
C GLY A 72 -19.76 -13.09 14.49
N THR A 73 -18.43 -13.18 14.55
CA THR A 73 -17.72 -14.40 14.15
C THR A 73 -17.80 -15.48 15.23
N THR A 74 -17.94 -16.74 14.85
CA THR A 74 -17.99 -17.87 15.80
C THR A 74 -16.66 -18.08 16.54
N ASN A 75 -15.54 -17.73 15.90
CA ASN A 75 -14.20 -17.80 16.48
C ASN A 75 -13.39 -16.56 16.04
N PRO A 76 -13.35 -15.50 16.88
CA PRO A 76 -12.65 -14.26 16.57
C PRO A 76 -11.15 -14.42 16.33
N GLU A 77 -10.47 -15.31 17.06
CA GLU A 77 -9.03 -15.54 16.90
C GLU A 77 -8.72 -16.15 15.52
N GLN A 78 -9.47 -17.17 15.12
CA GLN A 78 -9.32 -17.78 13.81
C GLN A 78 -9.72 -16.82 12.69
N ALA A 79 -10.78 -16.03 12.89
CA ALA A 79 -11.19 -15.01 11.93
C ALA A 79 -10.12 -13.94 11.72
N PHE A 80 -9.48 -13.49 12.81
CA PHE A 80 -8.35 -12.57 12.76
C PHE A 80 -7.17 -13.18 12.01
N GLU A 81 -6.78 -14.41 12.34
CA GLU A 81 -5.66 -15.08 11.68
C GLU A 81 -5.91 -15.25 10.18
N ASN A 82 -7.11 -15.70 9.79
CA ASN A 82 -7.50 -15.84 8.38
C ASN A 82 -7.44 -14.49 7.64
N TRP A 83 -7.92 -13.43 8.28
CA TRP A 83 -7.87 -12.09 7.73
C TRP A 83 -6.43 -11.60 7.55
N MET A 84 -5.58 -11.75 8.58
CA MET A 84 -4.17 -11.36 8.49
C MET A 84 -3.44 -12.16 7.41
N GLN A 85 -3.66 -13.48 7.33
CA GLN A 85 -3.07 -14.31 6.28
C GLN A 85 -3.49 -13.85 4.88
N ARG A 86 -4.77 -13.54 4.67
CA ARG A 86 -5.26 -13.00 3.40
C ARG A 86 -4.53 -11.71 3.03
N ASP A 87 -4.43 -10.77 3.96
CA ASP A 87 -3.83 -9.46 3.69
C ASP A 87 -2.31 -9.56 3.49
N ILE A 88 -1.63 -10.46 4.21
CA ILE A 88 -0.21 -10.77 4.02
C ILE A 88 0.04 -11.35 2.62
N LEU A 89 -0.76 -12.35 2.21
CA LEU A 89 -0.65 -12.95 0.87
C LEU A 89 -0.93 -11.93 -0.24
N PHE A 90 -1.89 -11.04 -0.01
CA PHE A 90 -2.19 -9.94 -0.94
C PHE A 90 -1.00 -8.97 -1.06
N ALA A 91 -0.42 -8.53 0.06
CA ALA A 91 0.76 -7.66 0.04
C ALA A 91 1.94 -8.32 -0.69
N GLN A 92 2.17 -9.63 -0.47
CA GLN A 92 3.19 -10.38 -1.19
C GLN A 92 2.92 -10.46 -2.70
N MET A 93 1.67 -10.68 -3.11
CA MET A 93 1.27 -10.70 -4.51
C MET A 93 1.52 -9.35 -5.18
N VAL A 94 1.05 -8.25 -4.56
CA VAL A 94 1.21 -6.88 -5.07
C VAL A 94 2.69 -6.52 -5.17
N ARG A 95 3.51 -6.87 -4.16
CA ARG A 95 4.95 -6.67 -4.19
C ARG A 95 5.63 -7.42 -5.33
N LYS A 96 5.31 -8.70 -5.53
CA LYS A 96 5.86 -9.51 -6.64
C LYS A 96 5.50 -8.90 -8.00
N GLU A 97 4.26 -8.43 -8.16
CA GLU A 97 3.83 -7.76 -9.39
C GLU A 97 4.55 -6.42 -9.60
N ALA A 98 4.67 -5.59 -8.56
CA ALA A 98 5.40 -4.33 -8.62
C ALA A 98 6.84 -4.53 -9.09
N MET A 99 7.56 -5.49 -8.48
CA MET A 99 8.93 -5.85 -8.88
C MET A 99 8.99 -6.33 -10.33
N LYS A 100 8.06 -7.19 -10.77
CA LYS A 100 7.99 -7.68 -12.16
C LYS A 100 7.79 -6.54 -13.17
N LEU A 101 7.06 -5.50 -12.80
CA LEU A 101 6.78 -4.33 -13.64
C LEU A 101 7.85 -3.23 -13.51
N GLY A 102 8.90 -3.43 -12.70
CA GLY A 102 9.98 -2.47 -12.51
C GLY A 102 9.65 -1.32 -11.57
N TYR A 103 8.58 -1.43 -10.79
CA TYR A 103 8.26 -0.45 -9.75
C TYR A 103 9.11 -0.67 -8.50
N PRO A 104 9.55 0.42 -7.85
CA PRO A 104 10.10 0.36 -6.49
C PRO A 104 9.18 -0.39 -5.53
N SER A 105 9.77 -1.18 -4.64
CA SER A 105 9.06 -1.78 -3.51
C SER A 105 9.92 -1.74 -2.25
N LEU A 106 9.26 -1.44 -1.13
CA LEU A 106 9.86 -1.36 0.19
C LEU A 106 9.06 -2.25 1.16
N VAL A 107 9.78 -2.97 2.00
CA VAL A 107 9.19 -3.77 3.09
C VAL A 107 9.57 -3.13 4.42
N THR A 108 8.60 -2.85 5.27
CA THR A 108 8.82 -2.32 6.62
C THR A 108 8.51 -3.37 7.68
N ASP A 109 9.38 -3.49 8.66
CA ASP A 109 9.21 -4.34 9.85
C ASP A 109 9.08 -3.52 11.14
N GLY A 110 9.07 -2.18 11.02
CA GLY A 110 9.03 -1.25 12.15
C GLY A 110 10.35 -1.05 12.89
N SER A 111 11.45 -1.65 12.43
CA SER A 111 12.77 -1.44 13.05
C SER A 111 13.35 -0.06 12.73
N GLN A 112 12.99 0.51 11.58
CA GLN A 112 13.43 1.83 11.15
C GLN A 112 12.48 2.92 11.66
N PRO A 113 13.04 4.06 12.13
CA PRO A 113 12.26 5.26 12.38
C PRO A 113 11.44 5.71 11.16
N GLU A 114 10.29 6.32 11.42
CA GLU A 114 9.36 6.77 10.37
C GLU A 114 10.00 7.79 9.43
N ASN A 115 10.82 8.70 9.95
CA ASN A 115 11.54 9.68 9.15
C ASN A 115 12.52 9.03 8.15
N GLN A 116 13.23 7.98 8.55
CA GLN A 116 14.13 7.24 7.65
C GLN A 116 13.33 6.50 6.56
N THR A 117 12.20 5.90 6.93
CA THR A 117 11.30 5.27 5.95
C THR A 117 10.78 6.30 4.94
N ALA A 118 10.39 7.49 5.41
CA ALA A 118 9.92 8.58 4.56
C ALA A 118 11.02 9.12 3.62
N GLU A 119 12.26 9.25 4.10
CA GLU A 119 13.40 9.62 3.27
C GLU A 119 13.67 8.59 2.16
N GLU A 120 13.59 7.30 2.49
CA GLU A 120 13.75 6.23 1.51
C GLU A 120 12.62 6.21 0.47
N VAL A 121 11.37 6.41 0.91
CA VAL A 121 10.21 6.57 0.03
C VAL A 121 10.43 7.74 -0.94
N ALA A 122 10.86 8.90 -0.42
CA ALA A 122 11.11 10.09 -1.22
C ALA A 122 12.24 9.86 -2.25
N ARG A 123 13.30 9.16 -1.86
CA ARG A 123 14.41 8.78 -2.73
C ARG A 123 13.95 7.87 -3.87
N LEU A 124 13.16 6.83 -3.56
CA LEU A 124 12.62 5.89 -4.55
C LEU A 124 11.65 6.55 -5.54
N LEU A 125 10.84 7.49 -5.04
CA LEU A 125 9.92 8.29 -5.86
C LEU A 125 10.59 9.47 -6.57
N LYS A 126 11.90 9.67 -6.39
CA LYS A 126 12.70 10.77 -6.96
C LYS A 126 12.12 12.16 -6.65
N LEU A 127 11.57 12.33 -5.44
CA LEU A 127 11.06 13.62 -5.01
C LEU A 127 12.22 14.58 -4.74
N SER A 128 12.12 15.83 -5.20
CA SER A 128 13.16 16.83 -4.99
C SER A 128 13.20 17.26 -3.51
N ASN A 129 14.36 17.13 -2.86
CA ASN A 129 14.63 17.56 -1.48
C ASN A 129 14.61 19.09 -1.30
N LYS A 130 13.47 19.74 -1.54
CA LYS A 130 13.36 21.19 -1.35
C LYS A 130 13.10 21.59 0.09
N ASN A 131 12.55 20.70 0.93
CA ASN A 131 12.34 20.94 2.36
C ASN A 131 12.58 19.63 3.14
N ARG A 132 13.63 19.57 3.97
CA ARG A 132 13.75 18.49 4.96
C ARG A 132 12.57 18.60 5.92
N ILE A 133 11.75 17.55 6.00
CA ILE A 133 10.62 17.50 6.93
C ILE A 133 11.21 17.12 8.30
N ASN A 134 11.21 18.05 9.24
CA ASN A 134 11.39 17.70 10.66
C ASN A 134 10.05 17.12 11.13
N ILE A 135 9.97 15.79 11.21
CA ILE A 135 8.86 15.06 11.85
C ILE A 135 9.20 14.86 13.31
#